data_AF-A0A5C7TAD9-F1
#
_entry.id   AF-A0A5C7TAD9-F1
#
_cell.length_a   1.000
_cell.length_b   1.000
_cell.length_c   1.000
_cell.angle_alpha   90.00
_cell.angle_beta   90.00
_cell.angle_gamma   90.00
#
_symmetry.space_group_name_H-M   'P 1'
#
loop_
_entity.id
_entity.type
_entity.pdbx_description
1 polymer ?
#
loop_
_entity_poly.entity_id
_entity_poly.type
_entity_poly.pdbx_seq_one_letter_code
_entity_poly.pdbx_strand_id
1 'polypeptide(L)'
;MDRVWKVFGSFALVICCFACSKTHQLNMSWQDDLLVVSHGQVTKFSAQSTEAAKLRRWFAEHRSGWEPYIATATEGDLQIKTAIFTLNIRGEVAVLNYQYNVGQEQLRKTINPADFAFLRP
;
A
#
# COMPACT_ATOMS: atom_id res chain seq x y z
N MET A 1 -33.74 55.54 31.29
CA MET A 1 -32.43 55.54 30.62
C MET A 1 -31.54 54.60 31.40
N ASP A 2 -31.05 53.53 30.77
CA ASP A 2 -29.71 52.93 30.94
C ASP A 2 -29.66 51.48 30.37
N ARG A 3 -28.76 51.30 29.39
CA ARG A 3 -28.00 50.08 28.99
C ARG A 3 -28.80 48.89 28.43
N VAL A 4 -28.86 48.59 27.12
CA VAL A 4 -27.78 48.17 26.18
C VAL A 4 -26.85 47.17 26.88
N TRP A 5 -26.73 45.90 26.50
CA TRP A 5 -25.93 45.43 25.38
C TRP A 5 -26.33 44.00 24.95
N LYS A 6 -26.35 43.82 23.62
CA LYS A 6 -26.53 42.57 22.89
C LYS A 6 -25.42 41.58 23.25
N VAL A 7 -25.79 40.37 23.63
CA VAL A 7 -24.86 39.24 23.70
C VAL A 7 -24.63 38.77 22.27
N PHE A 8 -23.54 39.24 21.67
CA PHE A 8 -23.02 38.72 20.41
C PHE A 8 -22.27 37.42 20.65
N GLY A 9 -22.46 36.52 19.68
CA GLY A 9 -21.97 35.15 19.72
C GLY A 9 -20.45 35.02 19.76
N SER A 10 -20.04 33.87 20.26
CA SER A 10 -18.78 33.22 19.91
C SER A 10 -18.94 31.75 20.26
N PHE A 11 -19.66 31.03 19.40
CA PHE A 11 -19.50 29.57 19.30
C PHE A 11 -18.11 29.37 18.72
N ALA A 12 -17.14 29.11 19.58
CA ALA A 12 -15.85 28.56 19.16
C ALA A 12 -16.11 27.13 18.66
N LEU A 13 -16.44 27.00 17.38
CA LEU A 13 -16.43 25.74 16.68
C LEU A 13 -14.97 25.28 16.63
N VAL A 14 -14.62 24.38 17.55
CA VAL A 14 -13.38 23.60 17.49
C VAL A 14 -13.47 22.75 16.23
N ILE A 15 -12.95 23.29 15.12
CA ILE A 15 -12.75 22.51 13.90
C ILE A 15 -11.56 21.59 14.21
N CYS A 16 -11.89 20.41 14.72
CA CYS A 16 -11.01 19.26 14.69
C CYS A 16 -10.71 18.92 13.22
N CYS A 17 -9.75 19.61 12.62
CA CYS A 17 -9.03 19.12 11.44
C CYS A 17 -8.10 17.97 11.85
N PHE A 18 -8.66 16.93 12.48
CA PHE A 18 -8.08 15.61 12.30
C PHE A 18 -8.44 15.23 10.87
N ALA A 19 -7.55 15.55 9.95
CA ALA A 19 -7.42 14.77 8.73
C ALA A 19 -7.20 13.33 9.19
N CYS A 20 -8.30 12.61 9.40
CA CYS A 20 -8.30 11.17 9.60
C CYS A 20 -7.93 10.59 8.24
N SER A 21 -6.66 10.73 7.87
CA SER A 21 -6.08 9.94 6.80
C SER A 21 -6.25 8.52 7.28
N LYS A 22 -7.24 7.82 6.72
CA LYS A 22 -7.44 6.39 6.97
C LYS A 22 -6.23 5.70 6.34
N THR A 23 -5.14 5.67 7.09
CA THR A 23 -3.93 4.95 6.72
C THR A 23 -4.36 3.49 6.59
N HIS A 24 -4.44 2.99 5.36
CA HIS A 24 -4.76 1.59 5.14
C HIS A 24 -3.58 0.78 5.69
N GLN A 25 -3.82 0.04 6.76
CA GLN A 25 -2.85 -0.91 7.29
C GLN A 25 -3.01 -2.21 6.52
N LEU A 26 -1.95 -2.63 5.82
CA LEU A 26 -1.94 -3.93 5.17
C LEU A 26 -1.94 -5.04 6.22
N ASN A 27 -3.02 -5.82 6.25
CA ASN A 27 -3.04 -7.12 6.92
C ASN A 27 -2.95 -8.23 5.88
N MET A 28 -1.72 -8.52 5.45
CA MET A 28 -1.44 -9.57 4.48
C MET A 28 -0.59 -10.66 5.14
N SER A 29 -1.14 -11.85 5.30
CA SER A 29 -0.39 -13.06 5.61
C SER A 29 -0.45 -13.99 4.41
N TRP A 30 0.69 -14.31 3.81
CA TRP A 30 0.78 -15.30 2.73
C TRP A 30 1.91 -16.28 3.02
N GLN A 31 1.73 -17.52 2.56
CA GLN A 31 2.67 -18.62 2.72
C GLN A 31 2.92 -19.35 1.40
N ASP A 32 2.58 -18.72 0.27
CA ASP A 32 2.70 -19.32 -1.06
C ASP A 32 4.02 -18.94 -1.74
N ASP A 33 4.33 -19.68 -2.80
CA ASP A 33 5.46 -19.39 -3.68
C ASP A 33 5.32 -18.00 -4.34
N LEU A 34 6.46 -17.35 -4.59
CA LEU A 34 6.50 -16.10 -5.33
C LEU A 34 6.75 -16.38 -6.80
N LEU A 35 5.92 -15.81 -7.67
CA LEU A 35 6.21 -15.69 -9.09
C LEU A 35 6.65 -14.26 -9.38
N VAL A 36 7.91 -14.09 -9.75
CA VAL A 36 8.50 -12.81 -10.08
C VAL A 36 8.63 -12.71 -11.59
N VAL A 37 8.10 -11.64 -12.18
CA VAL A 37 8.22 -11.33 -13.61
C VAL A 37 9.06 -10.07 -13.75
N SER A 38 10.18 -10.16 -14.46
CA SER A 38 11.11 -9.05 -14.71
C SER A 38 11.58 -9.13 -16.16
N HIS A 39 11.37 -8.06 -16.95
CA HIS A 39 11.75 -8.02 -18.38
C HIS A 39 11.30 -9.25 -19.20
N GLY A 40 10.09 -9.75 -18.93
CA GLY A 40 9.54 -10.93 -19.61
C GLY A 40 10.09 -12.29 -19.13
N GLN A 41 11.04 -12.31 -18.19
CA GLN A 41 11.51 -13.53 -17.54
C GLN A 41 10.70 -13.82 -16.29
N VAL A 42 10.35 -15.09 -16.09
CA VAL A 42 9.63 -15.56 -14.90
C VAL A 42 10.59 -16.34 -14.01
N THR A 43 10.75 -15.88 -12.77
CA THR A 43 11.53 -16.55 -11.73
C THR A 43 10.58 -16.98 -10.62
N LYS A 44 10.69 -18.24 -10.21
CA LYS A 44 9.90 -18.80 -9.10
C LYS A 44 10.77 -18.92 -7.85
N PHE A 45 10.31 -18.36 -6.74
CA PHE A 45 10.90 -18.55 -5.42
C PHE A 45 9.96 -19.36 -4.54
N SER A 46 10.50 -20.36 -3.82
CA SER A 46 9.68 -21.13 -2.89
C SER A 46 9.23 -20.26 -1.71
N ALA A 47 8.09 -20.59 -1.10
CA ALA A 47 7.61 -19.89 0.09
C ALA A 47 8.64 -19.83 1.24
N GLN A 48 9.52 -20.83 1.34
CA GLN A 48 10.58 -20.94 2.35
C GLN A 48 11.90 -20.27 1.93
N SER A 49 11.98 -19.69 0.72
CA SER A 49 13.20 -19.06 0.24
C SER A 49 13.55 -17.78 1.02
N THR A 50 14.82 -17.39 0.94
CA THR A 50 15.32 -16.14 1.53
C THR A 50 14.60 -14.92 0.94
N GLU A 51 14.30 -14.94 -0.36
CA GLU A 51 13.60 -13.89 -1.08
C GLU A 51 12.15 -13.77 -0.59
N ALA A 52 11.45 -14.90 -0.43
CA ALA A 52 10.11 -14.89 0.14
C ALA A 52 10.09 -14.34 1.58
N ALA A 53 11.10 -14.70 2.40
CA ALA A 53 11.26 -14.15 3.74
C ALA A 53 11.54 -12.64 3.75
N LYS A 54 12.43 -12.16 2.87
CA LYS A 54 12.75 -10.74 2.71
C LYS A 54 11.54 -9.92 2.27
N LEU A 55 10.75 -10.44 1.32
CA LEU A 55 9.54 -9.77 0.87
C LEU A 55 8.49 -9.68 1.99
N ARG A 56 8.26 -10.76 2.74
CA ARG A 56 7.35 -10.75 3.91
C ARG A 56 7.79 -9.71 4.94
N ARG A 57 9.09 -9.64 5.22
CA ARG A 57 9.66 -8.65 6.11
C ARG A 57 9.44 -7.22 5.61
N TRP A 58 9.70 -6.96 4.32
CA TRP A 58 9.48 -5.64 3.72
C TRP A 58 8.03 -5.17 3.89
N PHE A 59 7.05 -6.02 3.58
CA PHE A 59 5.64 -5.68 3.81
C PHE A 59 5.30 -5.44 5.29
N ALA A 60 5.91 -6.19 6.22
CA ALA A 60 5.71 -5.97 7.65
C ALA A 60 6.27 -4.62 8.12
N GLU A 61 7.41 -4.19 7.58
CA GLU A 61 8.02 -2.89 7.84
C GLU A 61 7.25 -1.74 7.15
N HIS A 62 6.56 -2.04 6.04
CA HIS A 62 5.88 -1.07 5.19
C HIS A 62 4.35 -1.17 5.25
N ARG A 63 3.76 -1.62 6.36
CA ARG A 63 2.30 -1.81 6.52
C ARG A 63 1.47 -0.54 6.38
N SER A 64 2.03 0.63 6.70
CA SER A 64 1.35 1.93 6.65
C SER A 64 1.68 2.70 5.37
N GLY A 65 0.97 3.80 5.11
CA GLY A 65 1.28 4.70 3.98
C GLY A 65 0.86 4.17 2.61
N TRP A 66 -0.07 3.22 2.58
CA TRP A 66 -0.75 2.80 1.36
C TRP A 66 -1.99 3.66 1.12
N GLU A 67 -2.16 4.07 -0.13
CA GLU A 67 -3.26 4.92 -0.56
C GLU A 67 -4.14 4.17 -1.55
N PRO A 68 -5.48 4.31 -1.49
CA PRO A 68 -6.37 3.80 -2.53
C PRO A 68 -5.95 4.28 -3.92
N TYR A 69 -5.93 3.36 -4.87
CA TYR A 69 -5.57 3.64 -6.25
C TYR A 69 -6.67 3.13 -7.16
N ILE A 70 -7.30 4.06 -7.88
CA ILE A 70 -8.46 3.79 -8.74
C ILE A 70 -8.01 4.08 -10.19
N ALA A 71 -7.04 3.33 -10.73
CA ALA A 71 -6.79 3.26 -12.19
C ALA A 71 -5.61 2.36 -12.59
N THR A 72 -5.82 1.62 -13.68
CA THR A 72 -4.87 0.95 -14.59
C THR A 72 -4.18 -0.33 -14.13
N ALA A 73 -4.38 -1.38 -14.94
CA ALA A 73 -3.48 -2.51 -15.07
C ALA A 73 -2.09 -1.97 -15.40
N THR A 74 -1.21 -1.94 -14.40
CA THR A 74 0.13 -1.39 -14.56
C THR A 74 1.07 -2.55 -14.84
N GLU A 75 1.54 -2.69 -16.07
CA GLU A 75 2.72 -3.49 -16.35
C GLU A 75 3.92 -2.81 -15.67
N GLY A 76 4.36 -3.37 -14.54
CA GLY A 76 5.56 -2.92 -13.84
C GLY A 76 6.84 -3.50 -14.45
N ASP A 77 7.96 -2.81 -14.22
CA ASP A 77 9.32 -3.30 -14.50
C ASP A 77 9.59 -4.60 -13.73
N LEU A 78 8.98 -4.72 -12.54
CA LEU A 78 8.96 -5.92 -11.72
C LEU A 78 7.51 -6.21 -11.30
N GLN A 79 7.05 -7.43 -11.52
CA GLN A 79 5.77 -7.91 -11.00
C GLN A 79 6.01 -9.08 -10.05
N ILE A 80 5.36 -9.07 -8.90
CA ILE A 80 5.41 -10.16 -7.93
C ILE A 80 3.99 -10.67 -7.73
N LYS A 81 3.78 -11.96 -7.97
CA LYS A 81 2.47 -12.60 -7.94
C LYS A 81 2.46 -13.70 -6.89
N THR A 82 1.37 -13.75 -6.15
CA THR A 82 1.02 -14.82 -5.21
C THR A 82 -0.43 -15.24 -5.45
N ALA A 83 -0.96 -16.17 -4.65
CA ALA A 83 -2.36 -16.56 -4.74
C ALA A 83 -3.33 -15.43 -4.34
N ILE A 84 -2.90 -14.50 -3.47
CA ILE A 84 -3.81 -13.50 -2.86
C ILE A 84 -3.52 -12.06 -3.32
N PHE A 85 -2.36 -11.81 -3.93
CA PHE A 85 -2.00 -10.47 -4.39
C PHE A 85 -1.07 -10.46 -5.61
N THR A 86 -1.07 -9.31 -6.30
CA THR A 86 -0.04 -8.92 -7.27
C THR A 86 0.52 -7.55 -6.90
N LEU A 87 1.84 -7.46 -6.76
CA LEU A 87 2.57 -6.21 -6.55
C LEU A 87 3.30 -5.84 -7.85
N ASN A 88 2.94 -4.70 -8.44
CA ASN A 88 3.59 -4.16 -9.64
C ASN A 88 4.46 -2.97 -9.25
N ILE A 89 5.70 -2.96 -9.71
CA ILE A 89 6.67 -1.90 -9.42
C ILE A 89 7.06 -1.21 -10.71
N ARG A 90 6.93 0.12 -10.76
CA ARG A 90 7.37 0.95 -11.88
C ARG A 90 8.06 2.20 -11.32
N GLY A 91 9.37 2.30 -11.54
CA GLY A 91 10.17 3.31 -10.87
C GLY A 91 9.91 3.31 -9.35
N GLU A 92 9.68 4.48 -8.76
CA GLU A 92 9.47 4.67 -7.32
C GLU A 92 8.03 4.37 -6.85
N VAL A 93 7.19 3.76 -7.69
CA VAL A 93 5.80 3.47 -7.35
C VAL A 93 5.56 1.97 -7.32
N ALA A 94 4.97 1.50 -6.21
CA ALA A 94 4.45 0.15 -6.06
C ALA A 94 2.92 0.19 -6.05
N VAL A 95 2.30 -0.66 -6.88
CA VAL A 95 0.84 -0.86 -6.94
C VAL A 95 0.52 -2.29 -6.50
N LEU A 96 -0.13 -2.41 -5.36
CA LEU A 96 -0.62 -3.65 -4.79
C LEU A 96 -2.07 -3.87 -5.21
N ASN A 97 -2.34 -4.99 -5.84
CA ASN A 97 -3.69 -5.49 -6.10
C ASN A 97 -3.88 -6.71 -5.21
N TYR A 98 -4.86 -6.69 -4.32
CA TYR A 98 -5.12 -7.83 -3.44
C TYR A 98 -6.62 -8.04 -3.28
N GLN A 99 -6.99 -9.29 -3.05
CA GLN A 99 -8.38 -9.65 -2.82
C GLN A 99 -8.65 -9.62 -1.31
N TYR A 100 -9.64 -8.82 -0.91
CA TYR A 100 -10.18 -8.79 0.43
C TYR A 100 -11.59 -9.39 0.42
N ASN A 101 -12.08 -9.84 1.57
CA ASN A 101 -13.34 -10.58 1.78
C ASN A 101 -14.57 -10.12 0.97
N VAL A 102 -14.62 -8.86 0.53
CA VAL A 102 -15.79 -8.26 -0.15
C VAL A 102 -15.43 -7.59 -1.49
N GLY A 103 -14.21 -7.77 -2.01
CA GLY A 103 -13.82 -7.18 -3.31
C GLY A 103 -12.32 -7.20 -3.59
N GLN A 104 -11.95 -6.70 -4.77
CA GLN A 104 -10.55 -6.38 -5.07
C GLN A 104 -10.25 -4.96 -4.62
N GLU A 105 -9.12 -4.77 -3.95
CA GLU A 105 -8.62 -3.46 -3.61
C GLU A 105 -7.27 -3.24 -4.29
N GLN A 106 -7.10 -2.03 -4.81
CA GLN A 106 -5.86 -1.58 -5.41
C GLN A 106 -5.31 -0.43 -4.56
N LEU A 107 -4.09 -0.62 -4.09
CA LEU A 107 -3.37 0.33 -3.26
C LEU A 107 -2.08 0.73 -3.96
N ARG A 108 -1.64 1.97 -3.76
CA ARG A 108 -0.33 2.44 -4.21
C ARG A 108 0.50 2.92 -3.04
N LYS A 109 1.81 2.91 -3.23
CA LYS A 109 2.78 3.50 -2.31
C LYS A 109 4.04 3.91 -3.05
N THR A 110 4.65 5.02 -2.61
CA THR A 110 6.01 5.39 -3.02
C THR A 110 7.01 4.50 -2.29
N ILE A 111 7.96 3.95 -3.03
CA ILE A 111 8.96 2.98 -2.57
C ILE A 111 10.35 3.35 -3.05
N ASN A 112 11.38 2.74 -2.45
CA ASN A 112 12.71 2.71 -3.04
C ASN A 112 12.83 1.44 -3.92
N PRO A 113 13.07 1.54 -5.24
CA PRO A 113 13.23 0.37 -6.11
C PRO A 113 14.34 -0.59 -5.66
N ALA A 114 15.36 -0.06 -4.98
CA ALA A 114 16.48 -0.85 -4.44
C ALA A 114 16.03 -1.85 -3.37
N ASP A 115 14.90 -1.61 -2.70
CA ASP A 115 14.32 -2.54 -1.72
C ASP A 115 14.03 -3.91 -2.35
N PHE A 116 13.82 -3.96 -3.68
CA PHE A 116 13.45 -5.17 -4.41
C PHE A 116 14.60 -5.76 -5.24
N ALA A 117 15.84 -5.28 -5.04
CA ALA A 117 17.01 -5.79 -5.75
C ALA A 117 17.23 -7.30 -5.50
N PHE A 118 16.80 -7.82 -4.35
CA PHE A 118 16.93 -9.24 -4.00
C PHE A 118 16.02 -10.17 -4.83
N LEU A 119 15.09 -9.64 -5.63
CA LEU A 119 14.19 -10.40 -6.50
C LEU A 119 14.64 -10.42 -7.97
N ARG A 120 15.71 -9.69 -8.29
CA ARG A 120 16.25 -9.63 -9.65
C ARG A 120 17.32 -10.71 -9.79
N PRO A 121 17.20 -11.62 -10.79
CA PRO A 121 18.23 -12.61 -11.08
C PRO A 121 19.55 -11.98 -11.56
#